data_AF-K2E6Z8-F1
#
_entry.id   AF-K2E6Z8-F1
#
_cell.length_a   1.000
_cell.length_b   1.000
_cell.length_c   1.000
_cell.angle_alpha   90.00
_cell.angle_beta   90.00
_cell.angle_gamma   90.00
#
_symmetry.space_group_name_H-M   'P 1'
#
loop_
_entity.id
_entity.type
_entity.pdbx_description
1 polymer ?
#
loop_
_entity_poly.entity_id
_entity_poly.type
_entity_poly.pdbx_seq_one_letter_code
_entity_poly.pdbx_strand_id
1 'polypeptide(L)'
;MIKKIKRPTATLGELLAQWLLKGSELVRKPSHDISFRGDKIEVKSARPSLGGGQTRGWFFCVNKKAQKRWAKRFWFLCFNEFCQLERLYVVPTSEVIGNSTIWINKNWEQYRVE
;
A
#
# COMPACT_ATOMS: atom_id res chain seq x y z
N MET A 1 18.41 -11.10 21.61
CA MET A 1 17.11 -10.42 21.85
C MET A 1 16.57 -9.94 20.51
N ILE A 2 15.64 -10.66 19.88
CA ILE A 2 15.13 -10.30 18.55
C ILE A 2 14.08 -9.20 18.73
N LYS A 3 14.35 -7.99 18.21
CA LYS A 3 13.38 -6.89 18.22
C LYS A 3 12.17 -7.30 17.38
N LYS A 4 11.00 -7.45 18.00
CA LYS A 4 9.72 -7.67 17.30
C LYS A 4 9.55 -6.62 16.20
N ILE A 5 9.42 -7.05 14.95
CA ILE A 5 9.03 -6.18 13.84
C ILE A 5 7.61 -5.69 14.13
N LYS A 6 7.45 -4.40 14.44
CA LYS A 6 6.15 -3.83 14.85
C LYS A 6 5.08 -3.91 13.75
N ARG A 7 5.45 -4.08 12.47
CA ARG A 7 4.53 -4.07 11.31
C ARG A 7 5.03 -4.99 10.18
N PRO A 8 4.96 -6.32 10.33
CA PRO A 8 5.55 -7.27 9.39
C PRO A 8 4.96 -7.14 7.97
N THR A 9 3.66 -6.90 7.82
CA THR A 9 3.01 -6.75 6.51
C THR A 9 3.50 -5.50 5.77
N ALA A 10 3.66 -4.37 6.47
CA ALA A 10 4.16 -3.13 5.87
C ALA A 10 5.61 -3.28 5.38
N THR A 11 6.47 -3.85 6.22
CA THR A 11 7.86 -4.13 5.84
C THR A 11 7.95 -5.11 4.68
N LEU A 12 7.11 -6.15 4.66
CA LEU A 12 7.05 -7.08 3.53
C LEU A 12 6.61 -6.36 2.24
N GLY A 13 5.60 -5.51 2.31
CA GLY A 13 5.12 -4.73 1.17
C GLY A 13 6.19 -3.82 0.58
N GLU A 14 6.92 -3.11 1.43
CA GLU A 14 8.04 -2.25 1.04
C GLU A 14 9.16 -3.04 0.33
N LEU A 15 9.58 -4.17 0.91
CA LEU A 15 10.63 -5.02 0.34
C LEU A 15 10.20 -5.62 -1.00
N LEU A 16 8.95 -6.08 -1.10
CA LEU A 16 8.42 -6.63 -2.35
C LEU A 16 8.31 -5.54 -3.42
N ALA A 17 7.84 -4.35 -3.08
CA ALA A 17 7.77 -3.23 -4.01
C ALA A 17 9.17 -2.84 -4.53
N GLN A 18 10.18 -2.84 -3.65
CA GLN A 18 11.58 -2.61 -4.07
C GLN A 18 12.08 -3.71 -5.02
N TRP A 19 11.78 -4.98 -4.72
CA TRP A 19 12.18 -6.12 -5.56
C TRP A 19 11.53 -6.09 -6.95
N LEU A 20 10.23 -5.75 -7.00
CA LEU A 20 9.48 -5.58 -8.26
C LEU A 20 10.02 -4.42 -9.10
N LEU A 21 10.38 -3.31 -8.45
CA LEU A 21 10.89 -2.11 -9.10
C LEU A 21 12.43 -2.10 -9.09
N LYS A 22 13.05 -2.95 -9.92
CA LYS A 22 14.52 -3.11 -9.97
C LYS A 22 15.23 -1.76 -10.17
N GLY A 23 16.24 -1.52 -9.35
CA GLY A 23 17.00 -0.26 -9.34
C GLY A 23 16.33 0.86 -8.54
N SER A 24 15.28 0.55 -7.77
CA SER A 24 14.71 1.45 -6.78
C SER A 24 15.39 1.33 -5.42
N GLU A 25 15.25 2.38 -4.61
CA GLU A 25 15.80 2.45 -3.26
C GLU A 25 14.67 2.55 -2.22
N LEU A 26 14.70 1.66 -1.22
CA LEU A 26 13.87 1.76 -0.03
C LEU A 26 14.45 2.79 0.93
N VAL A 27 13.82 3.97 1.04
CA VAL A 27 14.34 5.11 1.81
C VAL A 27 13.53 5.44 3.06
N ARG A 28 12.26 5.01 3.16
CA ARG A 28 11.36 5.22 4.32
C ARG A 28 11.37 6.65 4.88
N LYS A 29 11.39 7.65 4.01
CA LYS A 29 11.36 9.06 4.41
C LYS A 29 9.93 9.47 4.83
N PRO A 30 9.74 10.56 5.59
CA PRO A 30 8.42 11.12 5.85
C PRO A 30 7.66 11.56 4.58
N SER A 31 8.33 11.64 3.44
CA SER A 31 7.76 12.00 2.13
C SER A 31 7.38 10.82 1.24
N HIS A 32 8.01 9.64 1.40
CA HIS A 32 7.77 8.45 0.58
C HIS A 32 8.54 7.23 1.13
N ASP A 33 8.17 6.02 0.73
CA ASP A 33 8.90 4.80 1.08
C ASP A 33 9.99 4.47 0.06
N ILE A 34 9.69 4.57 -1.24
CA ILE A 34 10.57 4.15 -2.33
C ILE A 34 10.90 5.32 -3.25
N SER A 35 12.18 5.48 -3.56
CA SER A 35 12.71 6.40 -4.57
C SER A 35 13.10 5.63 -5.81
N PHE A 36 12.64 6.07 -6.98
CA PHE A 36 13.00 5.44 -8.26
C PHE A 36 13.04 6.46 -9.38
N ARG A 37 14.23 6.71 -9.96
CA ARG A 37 14.41 7.61 -11.11
C ARG A 37 13.74 8.99 -10.93
N GLY A 38 13.86 9.57 -9.74
CA GLY A 38 13.25 10.87 -9.40
C GLY A 38 11.76 10.81 -9.02
N ASP A 39 11.17 9.61 -9.03
CA ASP A 39 9.82 9.38 -8.56
C ASP A 39 9.79 9.01 -7.07
N LYS A 40 8.72 9.42 -6.39
CA LYS A 40 8.50 9.24 -4.95
C LYS A 40 7.24 8.41 -4.75
N ILE A 41 7.41 7.21 -4.20
CA ILE A 41 6.36 6.21 -4.09
C ILE A 41 6.04 5.95 -2.61
N GLU A 42 4.77 6.08 -2.25
CA GLU A 42 4.26 5.61 -0.95
C GLU A 42 3.78 4.16 -1.10
N VAL A 43 4.20 3.28 -0.19
CA VAL A 43 3.81 1.88 -0.21
C VAL A 43 2.79 1.63 0.90
N LYS A 44 1.67 1.06 0.52
CA LYS A 44 0.61 0.63 1.43
C LYS A 44 0.34 -0.85 1.18
N SER A 45 0.31 -1.65 2.23
CA SER A 45 0.07 -3.09 2.13
C SER A 45 -0.99 -3.54 3.11
N ALA A 46 -1.87 -4.43 2.69
CA ALA A 46 -2.91 -5.00 3.54
C ALA A 46 -3.01 -6.51 3.31
N ARG A 47 -3.51 -7.20 4.33
CA ARG A 47 -4.08 -8.55 4.22
C ARG A 47 -5.59 -8.43 4.15
N PRO A 48 -6.32 -9.45 3.65
CA PRO A 48 -7.76 -9.30 3.51
C PRO A 48 -8.37 -9.28 4.91
N SER A 49 -9.30 -8.37 5.15
CA SER A 49 -10.14 -8.34 6.34
C SER A 49 -11.58 -8.67 5.94
N LEU A 50 -12.33 -9.21 6.91
CA LEU A 50 -13.77 -9.34 6.80
C LEU A 50 -14.38 -7.97 7.10
N GLY A 51 -14.82 -7.25 6.07
CA GLY A 51 -15.57 -6.00 6.25
C GLY A 51 -17.07 -6.30 6.34
N GLY A 52 -17.70 -6.06 7.49
CA GLY A 52 -19.14 -5.81 7.74
C GLY A 52 -20.23 -6.70 7.11
N GLY A 53 -19.89 -7.70 6.30
CA GLY A 53 -20.81 -8.35 5.38
C GLY A 53 -20.06 -9.29 4.42
N GLN A 54 -19.50 -10.36 4.98
CA GLN A 54 -19.11 -11.63 4.31
C GLN A 54 -18.08 -11.61 3.16
N THR A 55 -17.77 -10.49 2.50
CA THR A 55 -16.73 -10.45 1.46
C THR A 55 -15.37 -10.05 2.01
N ARG A 56 -14.37 -10.91 1.78
CA ARG A 56 -12.94 -10.63 2.06
C ARG A 56 -12.43 -9.55 1.10
N GLY A 57 -11.91 -8.46 1.65
CA GLY A 57 -11.32 -7.36 0.88
C GLY A 57 -10.15 -6.72 1.60
N TRP A 58 -9.44 -5.83 0.93
CA TRP A 58 -8.31 -5.07 1.47
C TRP A 58 -8.73 -3.64 1.72
N PHE A 59 -8.35 -3.15 2.90
CA PHE A 59 -8.64 -1.81 3.36
C PHE A 59 -7.35 -1.03 3.56
N PHE A 60 -7.28 0.16 2.98
CA PHE A 60 -6.15 1.06 3.12
C PHE A 60 -6.62 2.40 3.65
N CYS A 61 -6.12 2.77 4.83
CA CYS A 61 -6.29 4.12 5.35
C CYS A 61 -5.38 5.08 4.58
N VAL A 62 -6.00 6.06 3.93
CA VAL A 62 -5.32 7.09 3.12
C VAL A 62 -5.68 8.50 3.56
N ASN A 63 -6.18 8.71 4.78
CA ASN A 63 -6.57 10.05 5.22
C ASN A 63 -5.41 11.08 5.13
N LYS A 64 -5.73 12.35 4.86
CA LYS A 64 -4.74 13.45 4.66
C LYS A 64 -3.72 13.62 5.80
N LYS A 65 -4.05 13.22 7.04
CA LYS A 65 -3.12 13.31 8.20
C LYS A 65 -2.11 12.16 8.24
N ALA A 66 -2.44 11.01 7.64
CA ALA A 66 -1.61 9.81 7.57
C ALA A 66 -0.86 9.67 6.23
N GLN A 67 -1.03 10.63 5.31
CA GLN A 67 -0.36 10.63 4.01
C GLN A 67 1.02 11.28 4.07
N LYS A 68 1.98 10.65 3.42
CA LYS A 68 3.23 11.31 3.04
C LYS A 68 2.96 12.19 1.82
N ARG A 69 2.56 13.44 2.08
CA ARG A 69 2.10 14.48 1.11
C ARG A 69 2.94 14.68 -0.17
N TRP A 70 4.13 14.10 -0.24
CA TRP A 70 5.12 14.32 -1.30
C TRP A 70 5.31 13.12 -2.22
N ALA A 71 4.66 11.98 -1.94
CA ALA A 71 4.64 10.86 -2.87
C ALA A 71 3.77 11.22 -4.08
N LYS A 72 4.24 10.95 -5.29
CA LYS A 72 3.50 11.20 -6.54
C LYS A 72 2.49 10.09 -6.85
N ARG A 73 2.75 8.88 -6.32
CA ARG A 73 1.89 7.71 -6.51
C ARG A 73 1.91 6.82 -5.27
N PHE A 74 0.81 6.10 -5.09
CA PHE A 74 0.67 5.04 -4.11
C PHE A 74 0.79 3.68 -4.79
N TRP A 75 1.45 2.76 -4.12
CA TRP A 75 1.44 1.34 -4.46
C TRP A 75 0.65 0.60 -3.38
N PHE A 76 -0.50 0.05 -3.76
CA PHE A 76 -1.36 -0.74 -2.87
C PHE A 76 -1.15 -2.23 -3.12
N LEU A 77 -0.45 -2.88 -2.21
CA LEU A 77 -0.15 -4.31 -2.25
C LEU A 77 -1.18 -5.09 -1.43
N CYS A 78 -1.91 -5.96 -2.11
CA CYS A 78 -2.97 -6.79 -1.56
C CYS A 78 -2.40 -8.20 -1.37
N PHE A 79 -2.07 -8.55 -0.13
CA PHE A 79 -1.59 -9.88 0.22
C PHE A 79 -2.75 -10.80 0.59
N ASN A 80 -2.65 -12.09 0.33
CA ASN A 80 -3.57 -13.08 0.87
C ASN A 80 -3.26 -13.45 2.33
N GLU A 81 -3.98 -14.42 2.87
CA GLU A 81 -3.80 -14.91 4.25
C GLU A 81 -2.42 -15.54 4.48
N PHE A 82 -1.77 -16.02 3.41
CA PHE A 82 -0.42 -16.59 3.40
C PHE A 82 0.67 -15.57 3.04
N CYS A 83 0.36 -14.27 3.04
CA CYS A 83 1.29 -13.19 2.68
C CYS A 83 1.82 -13.25 1.24
N GLN A 84 1.11 -13.91 0.33
CA GLN A 84 1.43 -13.88 -1.11
C GLN A 84 0.71 -12.71 -1.77
N LEU A 85 1.37 -12.02 -2.70
CA LEU A 85 0.77 -10.89 -3.41
C LEU A 85 -0.31 -11.40 -4.38
N GLU A 86 -1.55 -11.00 -4.17
CA GLU A 86 -2.67 -11.29 -5.09
C GLU A 86 -2.94 -10.15 -6.06
N ARG A 87 -2.85 -8.90 -5.59
CA ARG A 87 -3.11 -7.71 -6.41
C ARG A 87 -2.15 -6.58 -6.08
N LEU A 88 -1.80 -5.81 -7.11
CA LEU A 88 -1.05 -4.56 -7.00
C LEU A 88 -1.79 -3.48 -7.77
N TYR A 89 -2.06 -2.36 -7.12
CA TYR A 89 -2.57 -1.16 -7.78
C TYR A 89 -1.56 -0.03 -7.63
N VAL A 90 -1.26 0.65 -8.75
CA VAL A 90 -0.43 1.84 -8.79
C VAL A 90 -1.34 3.02 -9.09
N VAL A 91 -1.57 3.87 -8.10
CA VAL A 91 -2.58 4.92 -8.15
C VAL A 91 -1.90 6.29 -8.02
N PRO A 92 -2.14 7.24 -8.93
CA PRO A 92 -1.68 8.62 -8.78
C PRO A 92 -2.19 9.23 -7.48
N THR A 93 -1.34 9.98 -6.80
CA THR A 93 -1.74 10.64 -5.54
C THR A 93 -2.93 11.58 -5.72
N SER A 94 -3.13 12.16 -6.90
CA SER A 94 -4.29 13.00 -7.23
C SER A 94 -5.64 12.28 -7.11
N GLU A 95 -5.68 10.97 -7.30
CA GLU A 95 -6.90 10.16 -7.15
C GLU A 95 -7.17 9.78 -5.69
N VAL A 96 -6.15 9.88 -4.83
CA VAL A 96 -6.21 9.47 -3.42
C VAL A 96 -6.37 10.67 -2.49
N ILE A 97 -5.83 11.84 -2.85
CA ILE A 97 -5.92 13.07 -2.05
C ILE A 97 -7.39 13.46 -1.85
N GLY A 98 -7.74 13.76 -0.59
CA GLY A 98 -9.09 14.19 -0.23
C GLY A 98 -9.95 13.05 0.32
N ASN A 99 -9.57 11.82 0.03
CA ASN A 99 -10.29 10.64 0.48
C ASN A 99 -9.75 10.12 1.81
N SER A 100 -10.55 9.30 2.47
CA SER A 100 -10.23 8.69 3.75
C SER A 100 -9.65 7.29 3.59
N THR A 101 -10.15 6.54 2.61
CA THR A 101 -9.91 5.10 2.47
C THR A 101 -9.88 4.66 1.01
N ILE A 102 -9.17 3.56 0.76
CA ILE A 102 -9.29 2.77 -0.47
C ILE A 102 -9.71 1.36 -0.11
N TRP A 103 -10.74 0.89 -0.82
CA TRP A 103 -11.26 -0.46 -0.71
C TRP A 103 -10.97 -1.24 -1.99
N ILE A 104 -10.44 -2.44 -1.80
CA ILE A 104 -10.20 -3.39 -2.87
C ILE A 104 -10.87 -4.69 -2.50
N ASN A 105 -11.60 -5.30 -3.43
CA ASN A 105 -12.26 -6.58 -3.23
C ASN A 105 -11.84 -7.54 -4.32
N LYS A 106 -11.69 -8.83 -3.99
CA LYS A 106 -11.33 -9.85 -4.97
C LYS A 106 -12.37 -9.99 -6.10
N ASN A 107 -13.62 -9.64 -5.85
CA ASN A 107 -14.72 -9.74 -6.81
C ASN A 107 -14.96 -8.42 -7.57
N TRP A 108 -14.20 -7.36 -7.28
CA TRP A 108 -14.32 -6.10 -8.00
C TRP A 108 -13.24 -6.01 -9.08
N GLU A 109 -13.61 -5.46 -10.23
CA GLU A 109 -12.68 -5.13 -11.30
C GLU A 109 -11.82 -3.92 -10.91
N GLN A 110 -12.42 -2.95 -10.21
CA GLN A 110 -11.78 -1.69 -9.82
C GLN A 110 -11.80 -1.49 -8.30
N TYR A 111 -10.83 -0.72 -7.80
CA TYR A 111 -10.86 -0.23 -6.43
C TYR A 111 -11.92 0.85 -6.26
N ARG A 112 -12.34 1.07 -5.01
CA ARG A 112 -13.19 2.20 -4.64
C ARG A 112 -12.42 3.13 -3.72
N VAL A 113 -12.66 4.42 -3.88
CA VAL A 113 -12.06 5.47 -3.06
C VAL A 113 -13.20 6.18 -2.34
N GLU A 114 -13.08 6.31 -1.01
CA GLU A 114 -14.11 6.85 -0.11
C GLU A 114 -13.52 7.86 0.87
#